data_AF-A0A392V2H4-F1
#
_entry.id   AF-A0A392V2H4-F1
#
_cell.length_a   1.000
_cell.length_b   1.000
_cell.length_c   1.000
_cell.angle_alpha   90.00
_cell.angle_beta   90.00
_cell.angle_gamma   90.00
#
_symmetry.space_group_name_H-M   'P 1'
#
loop_
_entity.id
_entity.type
_entity.pdbx_description
1 polymer ?
#
loop_
_entity_poly.entity_id
_entity_poly.type
_entity_poly.pdbx_seq_one_letter_code
_entity_poly.pdbx_strand_id
1 'polypeptide(L)' 'MFEFKIRRCSRGRSHDWTECPFAHPGEKARRRDPRKFHYSGTSCPDFRKGSCKKG' A
#
# COMPACT_ATOMS: atom_id res chain seq x y z
N MET A 1 -6.20 11.85 -6.85
CA MET A 1 -6.80 11.29 -5.61
C MET A 1 -6.49 9.79 -5.38
N PHE A 2 -5.60 9.14 -6.14
CA PHE A 2 -5.35 7.69 -6.01
C PHE A 2 -3.87 7.32 -6.17
N GLU A 3 -2.98 8.05 -5.48
CA GLU A 3 -1.53 7.82 -5.61
C GLU A 3 -0.84 7.54 -4.27
N PHE A 4 -1.50 7.84 -3.15
CA PHE A 4 -0.96 7.61 -1.81
C PHE A 4 -0.76 6.11 -1.57
N LYS A 5 0.48 5.73 -1.26
CA LYS A 5 0.92 4.37 -0.94
C LYS A 5 0.65 3.33 -2.02
N ILE A 6 0.56 3.76 -3.29
CA ILE A 6 0.40 2.85 -4.43
C ILE A 6 1.73 2.57 -5.11
N ARG A 7 2.51 3.61 -5.40
CA ARG A 7 3.83 3.48 -6.03
C ARG A 7 4.89 3.22 -4.97
N ARG A 8 5.90 2.40 -5.29
CA ARG A 8 7.05 2.16 -4.39
C ARG A 8 7.87 3.43 -4.20
N CYS A 9 8.39 3.62 -3.00
CA CYS A 9 9.30 4.72 -2.72
C CYS A 9 10.62 4.52 -3.46
N SER A 10 11.04 5.53 -4.22
CA SER A 10 12.33 5.55 -4.93
C SER A 10 13.42 6.30 -4.18
N ARG A 11 13.12 6.82 -2.97
CA ARG A 11 14.11 7.53 -2.15
C ARG A 11 15.18 6.54 -1.70
N GLY A 12 16.43 6.84 -2.04
CA GLY A 12 17.58 6.02 -1.68
C GLY A 12 18.02 6.16 -0.21
N ARG A 13 17.53 7.17 0.52
CA ARG A 13 17.82 7.36 1.95
C ARG A 13 16.65 6.91 2.83
N SER A 14 17.00 6.41 4.02
CA SER A 14 16.06 6.20 5.12
C SER A 14 15.34 7.50 5.46
N HIS A 15 14.03 7.41 5.65
CA HIS A 15 13.17 8.51 6.04
C HIS A 15 11.92 7.94 6.71
N ASP A 16 11.14 8.82 7.33
CA ASP A 16 9.87 8.40 7.92
C ASP A 16 8.92 7.91 6.83
N TRP A 17 8.59 6.62 6.90
CA TRP A 17 7.68 6.01 5.96
C TRP A 17 6.24 6.45 6.23
N THR A 18 5.87 6.88 7.44
CA THR A 18 4.49 7.28 7.77
C THR A 18 4.08 8.57 7.04
N GLU A 19 5.03 9.48 6.84
CA GLU A 19 4.85 10.73 6.10
C GLU A 19 5.12 10.58 4.59
N CYS A 20 5.74 9.47 4.18
CA CYS A 20 6.07 9.23 2.79
C CYS A 20 4.80 8.91 1.97
N PRO A 21 4.49 9.62 0.87
CA PRO A 21 3.33 9.31 0.04
C PRO A 21 3.50 8.01 -0.76
N PHE A 22 4.68 7.40 -0.75
CA PHE A 22 5.01 6.17 -1.47
C PHE A 22 5.00 4.95 -0.55
N ALA A 23 4.78 3.77 -1.12
CA ALA A 23 4.75 2.50 -0.41
C ALA A 23 6.15 1.98 -0.09
N HIS A 24 6.34 1.49 1.13
CA HIS A 24 7.55 0.83 1.59
C HIS A 24 7.34 -0.71 1.72
N PRO A 25 8.40 -1.52 1.62
CA PRO A 25 8.30 -2.96 1.84
C PRO A 25 7.85 -3.28 3.27
N GLY A 26 6.90 -4.20 3.42
CA GLY A 26 6.34 -4.60 4.73
C GLY A 26 5.30 -3.65 5.33
N GLU A 27 5.02 -2.52 4.66
CA GLU A 27 4.10 -1.51 5.17
C GLU A 27 2.63 -1.93 5.03
N LYS A 28 1.85 -1.82 6.12
CA LYS A 28 0.41 -2.15 6.12
C LYS A 28 -0.46 -1.14 5.36
N ALA A 29 0.02 0.09 5.15
CA ALA A 29 -0.73 1.12 4.44
C ALA A 29 -0.55 1.06 2.91
N ARG A 30 0.17 0.07 2.37
CA ARG A 30 0.26 -0.16 0.93
C ARG A 30 -1.13 -0.34 0.33
N ARG A 31 -1.41 0.38 -0.76
CA ARG A 31 -2.67 0.33 -1.51
C ARG A 31 -2.41 -0.15 -2.94
N ARG A 32 -3.45 -0.68 -3.56
CA ARG A 32 -3.47 -1.02 -4.99
C ARG A 32 -4.13 0.11 -5.76
N ASP A 33 -3.73 0.35 -7.01
CA ASP A 33 -4.35 1.38 -7.84
C ASP A 33 -5.84 1.03 -8.06
N PRO A 34 -6.79 1.83 -7.54
CA PRO A 34 -8.22 1.54 -7.67
C PRO A 34 -8.72 1.63 -9.11
N ARG A 35 -7.96 2.24 -10.03
CA ARG A 35 -8.28 2.24 -11.47
C ARG A 35 -7.92 0.92 -12.15
N LYS A 36 -6.94 0.19 -11.62
CA LYS A 36 -6.51 -1.11 -12.14
C LYS A 36 -7.20 -2.27 -11.43
N PHE A 37 -7.52 -2.08 -10.15
CA PHE A 37 -8.11 -3.09 -9.30
C PHE A 37 -9.41 -2.55 -8.72
N HIS A 38 -10.53 -3.17 -9.07
CA HIS A 38 -11.79 -2.92 -8.37
C HIS A 38 -11.74 -3.64 -7.02
N TYR A 39 -11.62 -2.87 -5.94
CA TYR A 39 -11.71 -3.37 -4.57
C TYR A 39 -12.49 -2.38 -3.70
N SER A 40 -13.16 -2.87 -2.66
CA SER A 40 -13.87 -2.02 -1.71
C SER A 40 -12.90 -1.37 -0.72
N GLY A 41 -13.27 -0.23 -0.13
CA GLY A 41 -12.52 0.39 0.97
C GLY A 41 -12.50 -0.44 2.27
N THR A 42 -13.22 -1.56 2.30
CA THR A 42 -13.24 -2.50 3.42
C THR A 42 -11.89 -3.21 3.54
N SER A 43 -11.38 -3.31 4.76
CA SER A 43 -10.15 -4.05 5.04
C SER A 43 -10.25 -5.49 4.54
N CYS A 44 -9.26 -5.95 3.79
CA CYS A 44 -9.24 -7.33 3.28
C CYS A 44 -9.14 -8.32 4.46
N PRO A 45 -10.10 -9.26 4.62
CA PRO A 45 -10.09 -10.21 5.73
C PRO A 45 -8.88 -11.15 5.69
N ASP A 46 -8.41 -11.52 4.49
CA ASP A 46 -7.20 -12.34 4.34
C ASP A 46 -5.94 -11.56 4.71
N PHE A 47 -5.89 -10.26 4.40
CA PHE A 47 -4.79 -9.41 4.84
C PHE A 47 -4.71 -9.32 6.37
N ARG A 48 -5.86 -9.31 7.06
CA ARG A 48 -5.93 -9.34 8.53
C ARG A 48 -5.34 -10.62 9.13
N LYS A 49 -5.33 -11.73 8.38
CA LYS A 49 -4.71 -13.01 8.78
C LYS A 49 -3.19 -13.04 8.57
N GLY A 50 -2.60 -12.00 7.98
CA GLY A 50 -1.15 -11.82 7.84
C GLY A 50 -0.70 -11.55 6.42
N SER A 51 -1.34 -12.16 5.41
CA SER A 51 -1.05 -11.86 4.00
C SER A 51 -2.24 -12.15 3.10
N CYS A 52 -2.48 -11.28 2.13
CA CYS A 52 -3.45 -11.53 1.07
C CYS A 52 -2.71 -12.00 -0.19
N LYS A 53 -3.18 -13.10 -0.81
CA LYS A 53 -2.65 -13.56 -2.11
C LYS A 53 -2.78 -12.50 -3.23
N LYS A 54 -3.71 -11.55 -3.07
CA LYS A 54 -3.94 -10.45 -4.02
C LYS A 54 -3.03 -9.23 -3.78
N GLY A 55 -2.18 -9.28 -2.74
CA GLY A 55 -1.13 -8.31 -2.46
C GLY A 55 -1.55 -7.04 -1.74
#